data_AF-A0A849YZM2-F1
#
_entry.id   AF-A0A849YZM2-F1
#
_cell.length_a   1.000
_cell.length_b   1.000
_cell.length_c   1.000
_cell.angle_alpha   90.00
_cell.angle_beta   90.00
_cell.angle_gamma   90.00
#
_symmetry.space_group_name_H-M   'P 1'
#
loop_
_entity.id
_entity.type
_entity.pdbx_description
1 polymer ?
#
loop_
_entity_poly.entity_id
_entity_poly.type
_entity_poly.pdbx_seq_one_letter_code
_entity_poly.pdbx_strand_id
1 'polypeptide(L)'
;MACLPADSRPPPAQVFVSAEASVATSDHFVTDDGWTIHFGRFVTALGNVDLDGVEDRDDGSCNGYSQTNYEWLFDFTVAPPSKVAVVYGLGACRVEYRFRGPGDDAVLGDGATAEDAEIMRTRASNQFADDERTSLIVTGTASRGDEHKSFSWSFRRSFEIERCGED
;
A
#
# COMPACT_ATOMS: atom_id res chain seq x y z
N MET A 1 -13.33 45.55 4.42
CA MET A 1 -12.47 44.69 3.59
C MET A 1 -11.13 44.58 4.29
N ALA A 2 -10.80 43.43 4.86
CA ALA A 2 -9.49 43.18 5.45
C ALA A 2 -8.71 42.31 4.46
N CYS A 3 -7.53 42.75 4.05
CA CYS A 3 -6.61 41.92 3.26
C CYS A 3 -5.88 41.00 4.25
N LEU A 4 -5.94 39.68 4.02
CA LEU A 4 -5.05 38.77 4.72
C LEU A 4 -3.61 39.09 4.31
N PRO A 5 -2.63 39.06 5.25
CA PRO A 5 -1.24 39.25 4.90
C PRO A 5 -0.80 38.20 3.87
N ALA A 6 0.07 38.60 2.95
CA ALA A 6 0.64 37.69 1.97
C ALA A 6 1.38 36.56 2.68
N ASP A 7 1.15 35.32 2.26
CA ASP A 7 1.83 34.15 2.82
C ASP A 7 3.32 34.23 2.47
N SER A 8 4.16 34.44 3.48
CA SER A 8 5.62 34.56 3.34
C SER A 8 6.35 33.26 3.69
N ARG A 9 5.63 32.15 3.92
CA ARG A 9 6.25 30.86 4.24
C ARG A 9 6.91 30.28 2.99
N PRO A 10 8.03 29.53 3.14
CA PRO A 10 8.61 28.82 2.02
C PRO A 10 7.61 27.79 1.47
N PRO A 11 7.61 27.54 0.14
CA PRO A 11 6.82 26.48 -0.44
C PRO A 11 7.17 25.13 0.22
N PRO A 12 6.18 24.31 0.61
CA PRO A 12 6.47 23.00 1.16
C PRO A 12 7.17 22.11 0.13
N ALA A 13 8.06 21.24 0.60
CA ALA A 13 8.60 20.18 -0.23
C ALA A 13 7.51 19.13 -0.48
N GLN A 14 7.56 18.47 -1.63
CA GLN A 14 6.60 17.44 -2.01
C GLN A 14 7.32 16.10 -2.22
N VAL A 15 6.71 15.03 -1.71
CA VAL A 15 7.13 13.65 -1.97
C VAL A 15 6.02 12.97 -2.75
N PHE A 16 6.40 12.35 -3.87
CA PHE A 16 5.51 11.54 -4.68
C PHE A 16 5.70 10.08 -4.33
N VAL A 17 4.60 9.41 -3.98
CA VAL A 17 4.60 7.96 -3.77
C VAL A 17 3.88 7.32 -4.94
N SER A 18 4.55 6.39 -5.59
CA SER A 18 4.02 5.55 -6.65
C SER A 18 4.20 4.08 -6.32
N ALA A 19 3.34 3.24 -6.88
CA ALA A 19 3.47 1.80 -6.81
C ALA A 19 3.45 1.23 -8.23
N GLU A 20 4.22 0.16 -8.44
CA GLU A 20 4.24 -0.59 -9.69
C GLU A 20 4.33 -2.08 -9.41
N ALA A 21 3.75 -2.88 -10.30
CA ALA A 21 3.87 -4.31 -10.25
C ALA A 21 5.33 -4.73 -10.46
N SER A 22 5.78 -5.70 -9.68
CA SER A 22 7.04 -6.39 -9.95
C SER A 22 6.87 -7.42 -11.08
N VAL A 23 7.95 -7.82 -11.74
CA VAL A 23 7.91 -8.92 -12.72
C VAL A 23 7.32 -10.20 -12.13
N ALA A 24 7.58 -10.45 -10.85
CA ALA A 24 7.05 -11.62 -10.14
C ALA A 24 5.51 -11.61 -10.04
N THR A 25 4.88 -10.43 -9.94
CA THR A 25 3.42 -10.29 -9.85
C THR A 25 2.75 -10.15 -11.22
N SER A 26 3.42 -9.53 -12.20
CA SER A 26 2.86 -9.28 -13.53
C SER A 26 3.03 -10.43 -14.52
N ASP A 27 3.99 -11.33 -14.30
CA ASP A 27 4.30 -12.42 -15.23
C ASP A 27 4.47 -13.75 -14.48
N HIS A 28 5.69 -14.01 -13.99
CA HIS A 28 6.02 -15.16 -13.17
C HIS A 28 7.38 -15.00 -12.49
N PHE A 29 7.67 -15.92 -11.58
CA PHE A 29 9.03 -16.18 -11.12
C PHE A 29 9.26 -17.68 -10.92
N VAL A 30 10.54 -18.06 -10.87
CA VAL A 30 10.96 -19.44 -10.63
C VAL A 30 11.60 -19.54 -9.25
N THR A 31 11.16 -20.49 -8.44
CA THR A 31 11.76 -20.78 -7.13
C THR A 31 13.04 -21.60 -7.28
N ASP A 32 13.90 -21.60 -6.25
CA ASP A 32 15.15 -22.36 -6.26
C ASP A 32 14.95 -23.88 -6.41
N ASP A 33 13.79 -24.41 -5.98
CA ASP A 33 13.40 -25.82 -6.12
C ASP A 33 12.62 -26.12 -7.42
N GLY A 34 12.62 -25.16 -8.36
CA GLY A 34 12.19 -25.34 -9.76
C GLY A 34 10.70 -25.13 -10.04
N TRP A 35 9.94 -24.53 -9.12
CA TRP A 35 8.54 -24.19 -9.39
C TRP A 35 8.44 -22.88 -10.15
N THR A 36 7.66 -22.88 -11.23
CA THR A 36 7.22 -21.65 -11.88
C THR A 36 5.92 -21.20 -11.24
N ILE A 37 5.90 -19.98 -10.69
CA ILE A 37 4.75 -19.39 -10.01
C ILE A 37 4.15 -18.30 -10.89
N HIS A 38 2.85 -18.42 -11.18
CA HIS A 38 2.05 -17.40 -11.84
C HIS A 38 0.95 -16.94 -10.89
N PHE A 39 0.82 -15.64 -10.68
CA PHE A 39 -0.31 -15.08 -9.94
C PHE A 39 -1.48 -14.81 -10.89
N GLY A 40 -2.67 -15.28 -10.50
CA GLY A 40 -3.92 -14.89 -11.13
C GLY A 40 -4.52 -13.64 -10.49
N ARG A 41 -4.25 -13.40 -9.20
CA ARG A 41 -4.67 -12.22 -8.44
C ARG A 41 -3.59 -11.87 -7.42
N PHE A 42 -3.26 -10.59 -7.30
CA PHE A 42 -2.40 -10.08 -6.23
C PHE A 42 -2.95 -8.73 -5.75
N VAL A 43 -3.94 -8.80 -4.85
CA VAL A 43 -4.75 -7.64 -4.47
C VAL A 43 -4.33 -7.10 -3.12
N THR A 44 -3.95 -5.82 -3.06
CA THR A 44 -3.61 -5.16 -1.79
C THR A 44 -3.87 -3.66 -1.81
N ALA A 45 -4.09 -3.10 -0.61
CA ALA A 45 -4.31 -1.68 -0.41
C ALA A 45 -3.00 -0.98 -0.02
N LEU A 46 -2.69 0.11 -0.72
CA LEU A 46 -1.56 0.98 -0.45
C LEU A 46 -2.04 2.40 -0.23
N GLY A 47 -1.56 3.06 0.81
CA GLY A 47 -1.86 4.47 1.07
C GLY A 47 -1.76 4.75 2.55
N ASN A 48 -2.59 5.70 3.01
CA ASN A 48 -2.39 6.30 4.33
C ASN A 48 -0.92 6.72 4.51
N VAL A 49 -0.42 7.44 3.51
CA VAL A 49 0.96 7.92 3.50
C VAL A 49 1.02 9.10 4.43
N ASP A 50 1.90 9.01 5.41
CA ASP A 50 2.12 10.05 6.39
C ASP A 50 3.59 10.47 6.44
N LEU A 51 3.82 11.70 6.88
CA LEU A 51 5.14 12.25 7.16
C LEU A 51 5.30 12.38 8.66
N ASP A 52 6.12 11.52 9.26
CA ASP A 52 6.36 11.55 10.69
C ASP A 52 7.53 12.47 11.06
N GLY A 53 7.39 13.16 12.19
CA GLY A 53 8.46 13.96 12.78
C GLY A 53 9.63 13.07 13.22
N VAL A 54 10.84 13.62 13.20
CA VAL A 54 11.99 12.99 13.88
C VAL A 54 11.76 13.05 15.39
N GLU A 55 12.13 11.98 16.12
CA GLU A 55 11.77 11.64 17.52
C GLU A 55 11.95 12.75 18.59
N ASP A 56 12.53 13.91 18.26
CA ASP A 56 12.71 15.06 19.15
C ASP A 56 11.96 16.34 18.70
N ARG A 57 11.19 16.30 17.60
CA ARG A 57 10.42 17.42 17.04
C ARG A 57 9.08 16.95 16.44
N ASP A 58 8.35 16.14 17.19
CA ASP A 58 6.98 15.81 16.86
C ASP A 58 6.05 17.01 17.15
N ASP A 59 6.16 18.04 16.32
CA ASP A 59 5.32 19.24 16.40
C ASP A 59 4.06 19.14 15.53
N GLY A 60 3.75 17.95 15.00
CA GLY A 60 2.63 17.69 14.09
C GLY A 60 2.68 18.51 12.79
N SER A 61 3.79 19.19 12.50
CA SER A 61 3.89 20.08 11.33
C SER A 61 4.12 19.33 10.02
N CYS A 62 4.60 18.09 10.09
CA CYS A 62 4.91 17.28 8.92
C CYS A 62 3.67 16.89 8.10
N ASN A 63 2.49 16.76 8.73
CA ASN A 63 1.24 16.35 8.06
C ASN A 63 0.18 17.44 7.92
N GLY A 64 0.49 18.68 8.32
CA GLY A 64 -0.48 19.78 8.24
C GLY A 64 -0.96 20.07 6.81
N TYR A 65 -0.22 19.61 5.79
CA TYR A 65 -0.49 19.86 4.37
C TYR A 65 -0.74 18.59 3.53
N SER A 66 -0.49 17.40 4.07
CA SER A 66 -0.81 16.12 3.42
C SER A 66 -2.20 15.65 3.87
N GLN A 67 -3.11 15.48 2.91
CA GLN A 67 -4.39 14.80 3.15
C GLN A 67 -4.44 13.52 2.30
N THR A 68 -3.62 12.55 2.68
CA THR A 68 -3.52 11.23 2.02
C THR A 68 -3.98 10.11 2.93
N ASN A 69 -5.04 10.36 3.70
CA ASN A 69 -5.61 9.46 4.70
C ASN A 69 -6.41 8.29 4.11
N TYR A 70 -6.36 8.10 2.80
CA TYR A 70 -7.08 7.05 2.10
C TYR A 70 -6.11 6.07 1.46
N GLU A 71 -6.56 4.84 1.25
CA GLU A 71 -5.82 3.82 0.51
C GLU A 71 -6.34 3.66 -0.91
N TRP A 72 -5.46 3.20 -1.79
CA TRP A 72 -5.81 2.66 -3.10
C TRP A 72 -5.71 1.14 -3.07
N LEU A 73 -6.76 0.47 -3.51
CA LEU A 73 -6.78 -0.97 -3.70
C LEU A 73 -6.35 -1.32 -5.12
N PHE A 74 -5.29 -2.11 -5.31
CA PHE A 74 -4.79 -2.50 -6.62
C PHE A 74 -4.79 -4.01 -6.78
N ASP A 75 -4.97 -4.50 -8.01
CA ASP A 75 -4.53 -5.84 -8.42
C ASP A 75 -3.22 -5.74 -9.23
N PHE A 76 -2.10 -6.09 -8.60
CA PHE A 76 -0.76 -5.98 -9.19
C PHE A 76 -0.46 -7.02 -10.28
N THR A 77 -1.42 -7.86 -10.66
CA THR A 77 -1.32 -8.69 -11.86
C THR A 77 -1.62 -7.90 -13.14
N VAL A 78 -2.34 -6.78 -13.04
CA VAL A 78 -2.76 -5.96 -14.19
C VAL A 78 -2.53 -4.46 -14.01
N ALA A 79 -2.26 -4.00 -12.78
CA ALA A 79 -2.11 -2.58 -12.48
C ALA A 79 -0.86 -1.98 -13.16
N PRO A 80 -0.99 -0.88 -13.92
CA PRO A 80 0.15 -0.13 -14.41
C PRO A 80 0.84 0.64 -13.27
N PRO A 81 2.05 1.18 -13.50
CA PRO A 81 2.66 2.14 -12.57
C PRO A 81 1.68 3.27 -12.26
N SER A 82 1.38 3.43 -10.97
CA SER A 82 0.28 4.27 -10.51
C SER A 82 0.72 5.17 -9.37
N LYS A 83 0.16 6.39 -9.36
CA LYS A 83 0.35 7.35 -8.28
C LYS A 83 -0.51 6.93 -7.08
N VAL A 84 0.11 6.76 -5.92
CA VAL A 84 -0.58 6.46 -4.65
C VAL A 84 -0.89 7.75 -3.90
N ALA A 85 0.10 8.61 -3.72
CA ALA A 85 -0.02 9.81 -2.88
C ALA A 85 0.90 10.96 -3.31
N VAL A 86 0.55 12.18 -2.89
CA VAL A 86 1.48 13.31 -2.77
C VAL A 86 1.40 13.79 -1.35
N VAL A 87 2.53 13.80 -0.64
CA VAL A 87 2.62 14.34 0.71
C VAL A 87 3.50 15.58 0.70
N TYR A 88 3.14 16.55 1.52
CA TYR A 88 3.82 17.84 1.60
C TYR A 88 4.39 18.03 2.99
N GLY A 89 5.70 18.19 3.07
CA GLY A 89 6.43 18.31 4.34
C GLY A 89 7.16 19.64 4.47
N LEU A 90 7.35 20.07 5.72
CA LEU A 90 8.23 21.18 6.09
C LEU A 90 9.34 20.65 7.01
N GLY A 91 10.61 20.84 6.62
CA GLY A 91 11.75 20.43 7.44
C GLY A 91 12.16 18.97 7.23
N ALA A 92 12.52 18.28 8.31
CA ALA A 92 12.96 16.89 8.30
C ALA A 92 11.81 16.00 8.73
N CYS A 93 11.17 15.35 7.76
CA CYS A 93 10.09 14.39 8.00
C CYS A 93 10.45 13.04 7.37
N ARG A 94 10.01 11.95 7.99
CA ARG A 94 10.18 10.58 7.48
C ARG A 94 8.90 10.14 6.77
N VAL A 95 9.03 9.43 5.65
CA VAL A 95 7.86 8.86 4.97
C VAL A 95 7.49 7.54 5.64
N GLU A 96 6.24 7.45 6.06
CA GLU A 96 5.60 6.22 6.53
C GLU A 96 4.50 5.84 5.52
N TYR A 97 4.34 4.54 5.29
CA TYR A 97 3.14 4.03 4.64
C TYR A 97 2.72 2.68 5.24
N ARG A 98 1.41 2.45 5.21
CA ARG A 98 0.80 1.28 5.86
C ARG A 98 0.31 0.29 4.82
N PHE A 99 0.57 -0.98 5.12
CA PHE A 99 0.01 -2.11 4.42
C PHE A 99 -1.02 -2.77 5.32
N ARG A 100 -2.30 -2.51 5.07
CA ARG A 100 -3.42 -3.00 5.87
C ARG A 100 -4.62 -3.26 4.97
N GLY A 101 -5.67 -3.88 5.51
CA GLY A 101 -6.92 -3.97 4.75
C GLY A 101 -7.50 -2.57 4.49
N PRO A 102 -8.17 -2.36 3.34
CA PRO A 102 -8.62 -1.04 2.90
C PRO A 102 -9.60 -0.41 3.91
N GLY A 103 -9.54 0.91 4.06
CA GLY A 103 -10.56 1.73 4.70
C GLY A 103 -11.90 1.69 3.96
N ASP A 104 -12.94 2.26 4.57
CA ASP A 104 -14.28 2.33 3.96
C ASP A 104 -14.31 3.31 2.77
N ASP A 105 -13.39 4.28 2.76
CA ASP A 105 -13.17 5.30 1.75
C ASP A 105 -12.06 4.93 0.74
N ALA A 106 -11.50 3.72 0.84
CA ALA A 106 -10.47 3.27 -0.09
C ALA A 106 -10.93 3.34 -1.55
N VAL A 107 -10.06 3.89 -2.40
CA VAL A 107 -10.29 4.05 -3.82
C VAL A 107 -9.95 2.75 -4.53
N LEU A 108 -10.83 2.29 -5.43
CA LEU A 108 -10.52 1.15 -6.29
C LEU A 108 -9.60 1.60 -7.42
N GLY A 109 -8.35 1.14 -7.39
CA GLY A 109 -7.40 1.27 -8.47
C GLY A 109 -7.57 0.18 -9.53
N ASP A 110 -6.62 0.10 -10.45
CA ASP A 110 -6.68 -0.82 -11.59
C ASP A 110 -6.73 -2.29 -11.15
N GLY A 111 -7.65 -3.04 -11.77
CA GLY A 111 -7.88 -4.47 -11.55
C GLY A 111 -8.55 -4.85 -10.22
N ALA A 112 -8.65 -3.92 -9.27
CA ALA A 112 -9.41 -4.11 -8.04
C ALA A 112 -10.92 -3.95 -8.28
N THR A 113 -11.71 -4.70 -7.52
CA THR A 113 -13.17 -4.73 -7.62
C THR A 113 -13.81 -4.36 -6.29
N ALA A 114 -15.11 -4.03 -6.32
CA ALA A 114 -15.88 -3.80 -5.10
C ALA A 114 -15.96 -5.06 -4.21
N GLU A 115 -15.99 -6.25 -4.83
CA GLU A 115 -15.97 -7.54 -4.12
C GLU A 115 -14.66 -7.72 -3.35
N ASP A 116 -13.52 -7.35 -3.95
CA ASP A 116 -12.23 -7.37 -3.23
C ASP A 116 -12.26 -6.49 -2.00
N ALA A 117 -12.76 -5.26 -2.14
CA ALA A 117 -12.85 -4.34 -1.01
C ALA A 117 -13.75 -4.89 0.09
N GLU A 118 -14.88 -5.52 -0.25
CA GLU A 118 -15.78 -6.16 0.71
C GLU A 118 -15.10 -7.32 1.46
N ILE A 119 -14.47 -8.23 0.71
CA ILE A 119 -13.71 -9.36 1.29
C ILE A 119 -12.60 -8.82 2.20
N MET A 120 -11.88 -7.79 1.76
CA MET A 120 -10.74 -7.27 2.49
C MET A 120 -11.11 -6.46 3.73
N ARG A 121 -12.27 -5.79 3.72
CA ARG A 121 -12.82 -5.08 4.89
C ARG A 121 -13.39 -6.00 5.96
N THR A 122 -13.76 -7.23 5.59
CA THR A 122 -14.31 -8.21 6.53
C THR A 122 -13.25 -8.58 7.57
N ARG A 123 -13.52 -8.27 8.84
CA ARG A 123 -12.66 -8.64 9.98
C ARG A 123 -12.89 -10.11 10.33
N ALA A 124 -11.81 -10.85 10.61
CA ALA A 124 -11.88 -12.21 11.12
C ALA A 124 -10.57 -12.61 11.80
N SER A 125 -10.60 -13.68 12.58
CA SER A 125 -9.42 -14.26 13.22
C SER A 125 -8.90 -15.49 12.46
N ASN A 126 -7.60 -15.73 12.54
CA ASN A 126 -6.93 -16.97 12.12
C ASN A 126 -5.77 -17.29 13.07
N GLN A 127 -4.97 -18.32 12.78
CA GLN A 127 -3.86 -18.72 13.67
C GLN A 127 -2.73 -17.67 13.82
N PHE A 128 -2.74 -16.60 13.02
CA PHE A 128 -1.71 -15.55 12.99
C PHE A 128 -2.25 -14.15 13.33
N ALA A 129 -3.56 -13.99 13.44
CA ALA A 129 -4.20 -12.69 13.58
C ALA A 129 -5.56 -12.82 14.29
N ASP A 130 -5.89 -11.86 15.14
CA ASP A 130 -7.17 -11.82 15.85
C ASP A 130 -7.97 -10.58 15.43
N ASP A 131 -9.23 -10.79 15.05
CA ASP A 131 -10.16 -9.75 14.60
C ASP A 131 -9.53 -8.75 13.61
N GLU A 132 -8.85 -9.25 12.56
CA GLU A 132 -8.14 -8.38 11.62
C GLU A 132 -8.70 -8.40 10.21
N ARG A 133 -8.53 -7.30 9.48
CA ARG A 133 -8.88 -7.17 8.05
C ARG A 133 -7.90 -7.95 7.17
N THR A 134 -8.31 -8.29 5.95
CA THR A 134 -7.37 -8.89 4.98
C THR A 134 -6.55 -7.79 4.35
N SER A 135 -5.23 -7.90 4.45
CA SER A 135 -4.24 -6.98 3.87
C SER A 135 -3.79 -7.38 2.47
N LEU A 136 -3.91 -8.67 2.12
CA LEU A 136 -3.49 -9.22 0.83
C LEU A 136 -4.37 -10.41 0.45
N ILE A 137 -4.87 -10.41 -0.78
CA ILE A 137 -5.49 -11.57 -1.45
C ILE A 137 -4.56 -12.03 -2.56
N VAL A 138 -4.25 -13.33 -2.58
CA VAL A 138 -3.41 -13.94 -3.61
C VAL A 138 -4.08 -15.17 -4.17
N THR A 139 -4.18 -15.27 -5.49
CA THR A 139 -4.50 -16.53 -6.17
C THR A 139 -3.50 -16.79 -7.27
N GLY A 140 -3.33 -18.06 -7.65
CA GLY A 140 -2.41 -18.40 -8.72
C GLY A 140 -2.20 -19.88 -8.91
N THR A 141 -1.19 -20.17 -9.72
CA THR A 141 -0.77 -21.54 -10.04
C THR A 141 0.73 -21.70 -9.90
N ALA A 142 1.14 -22.88 -9.46
CA ALA A 142 2.53 -23.33 -9.41
C ALA A 142 2.67 -24.55 -10.32
N SER A 143 3.69 -24.57 -11.19
CA SER A 143 4.00 -25.71 -12.05
C SER A 143 5.45 -26.17 -11.93
N ARG A 144 5.68 -27.47 -12.02
CA ARG A 144 7.02 -28.08 -12.08
C ARG A 144 6.96 -29.42 -12.83
N GLY A 145 7.52 -29.46 -14.04
CA GLY A 145 7.34 -30.60 -14.94
C GLY A 145 5.86 -30.78 -15.28
N ASP A 146 5.31 -31.98 -15.04
CA ASP A 146 3.89 -32.27 -15.23
C ASP A 146 3.02 -31.97 -13.98
N GLU A 147 3.64 -31.53 -12.87
CA GLU A 147 2.94 -31.22 -11.63
C GLU A 147 2.36 -29.79 -11.70
N HIS A 148 1.05 -29.66 -11.46
CA HIS A 148 0.35 -28.38 -11.41
C HIS A 148 -0.44 -28.25 -10.10
N LYS A 149 -0.31 -27.09 -9.44
CA LYS A 149 -1.05 -26.77 -8.20
C LYS A 149 -1.69 -25.40 -8.34
N SER A 150 -2.93 -25.29 -7.85
CA SER A 150 -3.59 -23.99 -7.67
C SER A 150 -3.52 -23.60 -6.21
N PHE A 151 -3.41 -22.30 -5.95
CA PHE A 151 -3.44 -21.76 -4.60
C PHE A 151 -4.35 -20.52 -4.53
N SER A 152 -4.91 -20.32 -3.35
CA SER A 152 -5.73 -19.17 -2.99
C SER A 152 -5.51 -18.87 -1.51
N TRP A 153 -4.92 -17.72 -1.22
CA TRP A 153 -4.53 -17.31 0.12
C TRP A 153 -5.02 -15.92 0.43
N SER A 154 -5.30 -15.68 1.72
CA SER A 154 -5.56 -14.36 2.27
C SER A 154 -4.71 -14.15 3.52
N PHE A 155 -4.10 -12.97 3.62
CA PHE A 155 -3.23 -12.62 4.74
C PHE A 155 -3.87 -11.49 5.54
N ARG A 156 -3.99 -11.71 6.85
CA ARG A 156 -4.63 -10.79 7.80
C ARG A 156 -3.59 -10.18 8.73
N ARG A 157 -2.59 -9.49 8.19
CA ARG A 157 -1.60 -8.85 9.02
C ARG A 157 -1.26 -7.49 8.46
N SER A 158 -1.61 -6.48 9.23
CA SER A 158 -1.16 -5.12 8.97
C SER A 158 0.34 -5.03 9.25
N PHE A 159 1.08 -4.36 8.38
CA PHE A 159 2.45 -3.96 8.65
C PHE A 159 2.67 -2.52 8.21
N GLU A 160 3.60 -1.88 8.89
CA GLU A 160 4.01 -0.52 8.65
C GLU A 160 5.44 -0.54 8.14
N ILE A 161 5.71 0.26 7.11
CA ILE A 161 7.08 0.49 6.67
C ILE A 161 7.43 1.91 7.09
N GLU A 162 8.24 1.98 8.14
CA GLU A 162 8.77 3.21 8.71
C GLU A 162 10.22 3.43 8.22
N ARG A 163 10.70 4.66 8.36
CA ARG A 163 12.12 5.04 8.15
C ARG A 163 12.66 4.70 6.75
N CYS A 164 11.83 4.91 5.73
CA CYS A 164 12.27 4.76 4.34
C CYS A 164 13.41 5.76 4.02
N GLY A 165 14.58 5.24 3.64
CA GLY A 165 15.73 6.05 3.22
C GLY A 165 16.84 6.26 4.27
N GLU A 166 16.78 5.58 5.41
CA GLU A 166 17.90 5.47 6.35
C GLU A 166 18.70 4.18 6.05
N ASP A 167 19.89 4.31 5.44
CA ASP A 167 20.92 3.25 5.34
C ASP A 167 21.70 3.14 6.67
#